data_AF-A0A9X5CHB1-F1
#
_entry.id   AF-A0A9X5CHB1-F1
#
_cell.length_a   1.000
_cell.length_b   1.000
_cell.length_c   1.000
_cell.angle_alpha   90.00
_cell.angle_beta   90.00
_cell.angle_gamma   90.00
#
_symmetry.space_group_name_H-M   'P 1'
#
loop_
_entity.id
_entity.type
_entity.pdbx_description
1 polymer ?
#
loop_
_entity_poly.entity_id
_entity_poly.type
_entity_poly.pdbx_seq_one_letter_code
_entity_poly.pdbx_strand_id
1 'polypeptide(L)'
;MAQAWRCAGLSWTAGGPVLIWDGGRRSALTWGKTVAFGVAEGGARTCVGARGNRCPLAARVSARSAGPRCEDCARLDRAHSVAADTLADDPRPYRVYLAWFGSGMTKVGITAERRGPARLLEQGAICFSWLGTGPLMAARRTEELLRAALRVPDRIPYAAKRA
;
A
#
# COMPACT_ATOMS: atom_id res chain seq x y z
N MET A 1 18.75 -20.22 -21.83
CA MET A 1 18.46 -19.75 -20.46
C MET A 1 17.05 -19.18 -20.45
N ALA A 2 16.13 -19.77 -19.67
CA ALA A 2 14.78 -19.22 -19.57
C ALA A 2 14.84 -17.83 -18.95
N GLN A 3 14.21 -16.85 -19.59
CA GLN A 3 14.13 -15.48 -19.08
C GLN A 3 13.36 -15.51 -17.74
N ALA A 4 14.07 -15.37 -16.63
CA ALA A 4 13.44 -15.33 -15.32
C ALA A 4 12.81 -13.95 -15.10
N TRP A 5 11.49 -13.85 -15.15
CA TRP A 5 10.79 -12.61 -14.84
C TRP A 5 10.73 -12.41 -13.33
N ARG A 6 11.16 -11.22 -12.87
CA ARG A 6 11.06 -10.83 -11.47
C ARG A 6 9.71 -10.19 -11.22
N CYS A 7 8.94 -10.71 -10.28
CA CYS A 7 7.72 -10.06 -9.80
C CYS A 7 8.11 -8.79 -9.00
N ALA A 8 7.56 -7.65 -9.40
CA ALA A 8 7.71 -6.36 -8.74
C ALA A 8 6.60 -6.08 -7.72
N GLY A 9 5.53 -6.90 -7.71
CA GLY A 9 4.48 -6.86 -6.71
C GLY A 9 3.07 -6.98 -7.29
N LEU A 10 2.09 -6.67 -6.44
CA LEU A 10 0.66 -6.65 -6.76
C LEU A 10 0.20 -5.19 -6.94
N SER A 11 -0.69 -4.94 -7.90
CA SER A 11 -1.39 -3.67 -8.06
C SER A 11 -2.87 -3.91 -8.36
N TRP A 12 -3.71 -2.95 -7.99
CA TRP A 12 -5.11 -2.91 -8.42
C TRP A 12 -5.30 -1.93 -9.60
N THR A 13 -6.11 -2.35 -10.57
CA THR A 13 -6.50 -1.56 -11.75
C THR A 13 -8.02 -1.55 -11.87
N ALA A 14 -8.57 -0.77 -12.82
CA ALA A 14 -10.00 -0.82 -13.13
C ALA A 14 -10.48 -2.24 -13.52
N GLY A 15 -9.61 -3.03 -14.17
CA GLY A 15 -9.88 -4.42 -14.55
C GLY A 15 -9.60 -5.46 -13.47
N GLY A 16 -9.32 -5.05 -12.22
CA GLY A 16 -9.00 -5.96 -11.12
C GLY A 16 -7.51 -6.05 -10.78
N PRO A 17 -7.09 -7.10 -10.04
CA PRO A 17 -5.74 -7.21 -9.52
C PRO A 17 -4.79 -7.75 -10.58
N VAL A 18 -3.57 -7.22 -10.59
CA VAL A 18 -2.52 -7.61 -11.53
C VAL A 18 -1.20 -7.84 -10.80
N LEU A 19 -0.46 -8.86 -11.24
CA LEU A 19 0.96 -8.98 -10.94
C LEU A 19 1.74 -8.04 -11.86
N ILE A 20 2.63 -7.25 -11.27
CA ILE A 20 3.58 -6.40 -11.98
C ILE A 20 4.90 -7.16 -12.08
N TRP A 21 5.46 -7.18 -13.28
CA TRP A 21 6.76 -7.76 -13.55
C TRP A 21 7.77 -6.65 -13.85
N ASP A 22 9.03 -6.91 -13.52
CA ASP A 22 10.14 -6.05 -13.94
C ASP A 22 10.15 -5.95 -15.49
N GLY A 23 10.52 -4.78 -16.01
CA GLY A 23 10.35 -4.44 -17.42
C GLY A 23 8.93 -4.03 -17.83
N GLY A 24 8.01 -3.85 -16.87
CA GLY A 24 6.72 -3.17 -17.09
C GLY A 24 5.57 -4.09 -17.52
N ARG A 25 5.83 -5.38 -17.75
CA ARG A 25 4.79 -6.36 -18.06
C ARG A 25 3.81 -6.51 -16.89
N ARG A 26 2.54 -6.79 -17.21
CA ARG A 26 1.49 -7.05 -16.24
C ARG A 26 0.80 -8.38 -16.55
N SER A 27 0.29 -9.04 -15.52
CA SER A 27 -0.52 -10.25 -15.69
C SER A 27 -1.74 -10.21 -14.79
N ALA A 28 -2.92 -10.44 -15.36
CA ALA A 28 -4.16 -10.51 -14.59
C ALA A 28 -4.07 -11.63 -13.54
N LEU A 29 -4.53 -11.30 -12.33
CA LEU A 29 -4.66 -12.21 -11.21
C LEU A 29 -6.14 -12.49 -10.98
N THR A 30 -6.76 -13.24 -11.89
CA THR A 30 -8.19 -13.58 -11.79
C THR A 30 -8.45 -14.44 -10.56
N TRP A 31 -9.66 -14.33 -10.01
CA TRP A 31 -10.09 -15.17 -8.89
C TRP A 31 -9.95 -16.66 -9.25
N GLY A 32 -9.57 -17.49 -8.26
CA GLY A 32 -9.30 -18.91 -8.44
C GLY A 32 -7.99 -19.26 -9.15
N LYS A 33 -7.21 -18.27 -9.63
CA LYS A 33 -5.92 -18.53 -10.29
C LYS A 33 -4.87 -18.99 -9.28
N THR A 34 -4.29 -20.16 -9.52
CA THR A 34 -3.12 -20.63 -8.76
C THR A 34 -1.86 -19.89 -9.21
N VAL A 35 -1.11 -19.35 -8.25
CA VAL A 35 0.16 -18.65 -8.50
C VAL A 35 1.27 -19.27 -7.68
N ALA A 36 2.39 -19.56 -8.32
CA ALA A 36 3.62 -20.00 -7.67
C ALA A 36 4.78 -19.09 -8.08
N PHE A 37 5.66 -18.78 -7.14
CA PHE A 37 6.91 -18.07 -7.38
C PHE A 37 8.07 -19.03 -7.11
N GLY A 38 8.93 -19.22 -8.11
CA GLY A 38 10.21 -19.89 -7.92
C GLY A 38 11.25 -18.90 -7.40
N VAL A 39 12.06 -19.32 -6.43
CA VAL A 39 13.30 -18.61 -6.07
C VAL A 39 14.41 -19.26 -6.88
N ALA A 40 15.04 -18.50 -7.77
CA ALA A 40 16.20 -18.98 -8.51
C ALA A 40 17.32 -19.37 -7.54
N GLU A 41 18.15 -20.34 -7.92
CA GLU A 41 19.31 -20.76 -7.13
C GLU A 41 20.21 -19.55 -6.83
N GLY A 42 20.66 -19.42 -5.58
CA GLY A 42 21.40 -18.24 -5.09
C GLY A 42 20.56 -16.96 -4.95
N GLY A 43 19.26 -17.02 -5.22
CA GLY A 43 18.34 -15.90 -5.09
C GLY A 43 18.13 -15.46 -3.64
N ALA A 44 18.24 -14.15 -3.39
CA ALA A 44 17.99 -13.55 -2.09
C ALA A 44 16.98 -12.40 -2.19
N ARG A 45 16.24 -12.14 -1.11
CA ARG A 45 15.48 -10.89 -0.99
C ARG A 45 16.46 -9.72 -0.91
N THR A 46 16.34 -8.79 -1.85
CA THR A 46 17.15 -7.57 -1.92
C THR A 46 16.29 -6.33 -1.75
N CYS A 47 16.88 -5.31 -1.15
CA CYS A 47 16.22 -4.03 -0.90
C CYS A 47 15.75 -3.41 -2.22
N VAL A 48 14.47 -3.04 -2.27
CA VAL A 48 13.86 -2.40 -3.46
C VAL A 48 14.26 -0.93 -3.62
N GLY A 49 14.96 -0.36 -2.63
CA GLY A 49 15.34 1.05 -2.59
C GLY A 49 14.25 1.96 -2.02
N ALA A 50 14.39 3.27 -2.25
CA ALA A 50 13.53 4.30 -1.66
C ALA A 50 13.23 5.40 -2.67
N ARG A 51 12.04 6.01 -2.59
CA ARG A 51 11.66 7.18 -3.42
C ARG A 51 11.79 6.95 -4.93
N GLY A 52 11.46 5.74 -5.41
CA GLY A 52 11.57 5.37 -6.82
C GLY A 52 13.00 5.04 -7.30
N ASN A 53 14.00 5.14 -6.43
CA ASN A 53 15.39 4.81 -6.74
C ASN A 53 15.75 3.43 -6.19
N ARG A 54 16.51 2.64 -6.96
CA ARG A 54 17.03 1.34 -6.51
C ARG A 54 18.03 1.52 -5.36
N CYS A 55 18.12 0.53 -4.47
CA CYS A 55 19.10 0.54 -3.40
C CYS A 55 20.51 0.42 -3.99
N PRO A 56 21.43 1.37 -3.74
CA PRO A 56 22.77 1.33 -4.33
C PRO A 56 23.59 0.13 -3.82
N LEU A 57 23.28 -0.36 -2.61
CA LEU A 57 23.95 -1.50 -2.00
C LEU A 57 23.30 -2.85 -2.35
N ALA A 58 22.14 -2.84 -3.04
CA ALA A 58 21.29 -4.02 -3.23
C ALA A 58 21.12 -4.86 -1.95
N ALA A 59 21.06 -4.20 -0.79
CA ALA A 59 21.24 -4.82 0.52
C ALA A 59 20.30 -6.00 0.73
N ARG A 60 20.81 -7.10 1.30
CA ARG A 60 19.98 -8.27 1.63
C ARG A 60 18.95 -7.89 2.68
N VAL A 61 17.71 -8.32 2.46
CA VAL A 61 16.59 -8.16 3.38
C VAL A 61 16.24 -9.53 3.93
N SER A 62 16.05 -9.64 5.25
CA SER A 62 15.67 -10.90 5.88
C SER A 62 14.38 -11.47 5.26
N ALA A 63 14.34 -12.79 5.06
CA ALA A 63 13.13 -13.50 4.67
C ALA A 63 11.96 -13.24 5.62
N ARG A 64 12.26 -13.00 6.91
CA ARG A 64 11.26 -12.75 7.97
C ARG A 64 10.85 -11.29 8.09
N SER A 65 11.49 -10.38 7.34
CA SER A 65 11.09 -8.96 7.36
C SER A 65 9.74 -8.75 6.69
N ALA A 66 8.85 -8.02 7.36
CA ALA A 66 7.57 -7.59 6.78
C ALA A 66 7.75 -6.54 5.66
N GLY A 67 8.91 -5.86 5.62
CA GLY A 67 9.20 -4.80 4.66
C GLY A 67 10.11 -5.25 3.51
N PRO A 68 10.10 -4.56 2.36
CA PRO A 68 10.98 -4.85 1.23
C PRO A 68 12.29 -4.01 1.24
N ARG A 69 12.60 -3.31 2.33
CA ARG A 69 13.70 -2.33 2.40
C ARG A 69 14.68 -2.65 3.51
N CYS A 70 15.95 -2.32 3.30
CA CYS A 70 16.95 -2.20 4.37
C CYS A 70 16.66 -0.97 5.24
N GLU A 71 17.33 -0.87 6.38
CA GLU A 71 17.10 0.18 7.37
C GLU A 71 17.24 1.59 6.79
N ASP A 72 18.31 1.86 6.03
CA ASP A 72 18.56 3.20 5.47
C ASP A 72 17.52 3.60 4.44
N CYS A 73 17.18 2.69 3.51
CA CYS A 73 16.11 2.94 2.54
C CYS A 73 14.75 3.08 3.23
N ALA A 74 14.48 2.34 4.31
CA ALA A 74 13.25 2.49 5.07
C ALA A 74 13.17 3.86 5.78
N ARG A 75 14.30 4.33 6.34
CA ARG A 75 14.40 5.65 6.99
C ARG A 75 14.17 6.78 5.97
N LEU A 76 14.82 6.69 4.80
CA LEU A 76 14.64 7.63 3.70
C LEU A 76 13.19 7.67 3.19
N ASP A 77 12.54 6.52 3.03
CA ASP A 77 11.15 6.44 2.56
C ASP A 77 10.18 7.01 3.60
N ARG A 78 10.40 6.73 4.89
CA ARG A 78 9.56 7.22 6.00
C ARG A 78 9.57 8.75 6.10
N ALA A 79 10.71 9.40 5.90
CA ALA A 79 10.82 10.85 5.95
C ALA A 79 9.90 11.58 4.94
N HIS A 80 9.56 10.91 3.83
CA HIS A 80 8.64 11.42 2.81
C HIS A 80 7.24 10.81 2.89
N SER A 81 6.95 10.06 3.97
CA SER A 81 5.63 9.50 4.18
C SER A 81 4.70 10.57 4.70
N VAL A 82 3.60 10.78 3.98
CA VAL A 82 2.46 11.57 4.46
C VAL A 82 1.93 11.04 5.79
N ALA A 83 2.03 9.72 6.00
CA ALA A 83 1.63 9.08 7.26
C ALA A 83 2.61 9.32 8.41
N ALA A 84 3.77 9.94 8.16
CA ALA A 84 4.70 10.38 9.20
C ALA A 84 4.45 11.84 9.62
N ASP A 85 3.45 12.50 9.01
CA ASP A 85 3.08 13.90 9.27
C ASP A 85 4.25 14.90 9.12
N THR A 86 5.29 14.53 8.36
CA THR A 86 6.48 15.34 8.08
C THR A 86 6.32 16.25 6.86
N LEU A 87 5.20 16.16 6.13
CA LEU A 87 4.95 16.87 4.88
C LEU A 87 3.63 17.65 4.95
N ALA A 88 3.54 18.61 5.86
CA ALA A 88 2.34 19.40 6.09
C ALA A 88 1.87 20.19 4.85
N ASP A 89 2.82 20.64 4.01
CA ASP A 89 2.57 21.46 2.82
C ASP A 89 2.50 20.64 1.53
N ASP A 90 2.09 19.36 1.60
CA ASP A 90 1.86 18.57 0.39
C ASP A 90 0.74 19.19 -0.46
N PRO A 91 1.03 19.67 -1.69
CA PRO A 91 0.05 20.36 -2.51
C PRO A 91 -0.99 19.41 -3.14
N ARG A 92 -0.80 18.10 -3.02
CA ARG A 92 -1.67 17.11 -3.65
C ARG A 92 -3.02 17.04 -2.93
N PRO A 93 -4.13 16.85 -3.66
CA PRO A 93 -5.44 16.63 -3.04
C PRO A 93 -5.54 15.23 -2.42
N TYR A 94 -6.28 15.16 -1.31
CA TYR A 94 -6.57 13.95 -0.55
C TYR A 94 -8.09 13.76 -0.43
N ARG A 95 -8.53 12.51 -0.51
CA ARG A 95 -9.90 12.09 -0.24
C ARG A 95 -10.02 11.54 1.16
N VAL A 96 -11.10 11.89 1.85
CA VAL A 96 -11.55 11.26 3.09
C VAL A 96 -12.52 10.14 2.71
N TYR A 97 -12.39 8.98 3.34
CA TYR A 97 -13.26 7.83 3.13
C TYR A 97 -13.75 7.22 4.44
N LEU A 98 -14.90 6.56 4.35
CA LEU A 98 -15.36 5.54 5.30
C LEU A 98 -15.23 4.18 4.63
N ALA A 99 -14.56 3.22 5.26
CA ALA A 99 -14.35 1.88 4.73
C ALA A 99 -14.76 0.81 5.73
N TRP A 100 -15.34 -0.27 5.22
CA TRP A 100 -15.75 -1.44 5.98
C TRP A 100 -14.96 -2.67 5.51
N PHE A 101 -14.39 -3.40 6.47
CA PHE A 101 -13.51 -4.56 6.22
C PHE A 101 -14.11 -5.88 6.73
N GLY A 102 -15.31 -5.84 7.30
CA GLY A 102 -15.95 -6.97 7.96
C GLY A 102 -16.63 -6.55 9.27
N SER A 103 -17.31 -7.50 9.94
CA SER A 103 -18.03 -7.23 11.18
C SER A 103 -17.16 -6.51 12.22
N GLY A 104 -17.63 -5.39 12.76
CA GLY A 104 -16.90 -4.57 13.73
C GLY A 104 -15.66 -3.83 13.19
N MET A 105 -15.36 -3.93 11.89
CA MET A 105 -14.14 -3.40 11.28
C MET A 105 -14.45 -2.24 10.32
N THR A 106 -14.97 -1.14 10.86
CA THR A 106 -15.14 0.12 10.14
C THR A 106 -13.99 1.06 10.46
N LYS A 107 -13.51 1.82 9.47
CA LYS A 107 -12.47 2.84 9.65
C LYS A 107 -12.75 4.07 8.78
N VAL A 108 -12.47 5.25 9.34
CA VAL A 108 -12.28 6.48 8.56
C VAL A 108 -10.80 6.63 8.21
N GLY A 109 -10.51 7.04 6.99
CA GLY A 109 -9.13 7.35 6.62
C GLY A 109 -9.00 8.32 5.47
N ILE A 110 -7.75 8.66 5.13
CA ILE A 110 -7.42 9.47 3.96
C ILE A 110 -6.60 8.71 2.92
N THR A 111 -6.69 9.13 1.66
CA THR A 111 -5.81 8.69 0.58
C THR A 111 -5.57 9.83 -0.39
N ALA A 112 -4.39 9.89 -1.02
CA ALA A 112 -4.17 10.79 -2.14
C ALA A 112 -5.23 10.53 -3.21
N GLU A 113 -5.85 11.58 -3.75
CA GLU A 113 -6.96 11.48 -4.69
C GLU A 113 -6.60 10.61 -5.90
N ARG A 114 -5.39 10.81 -6.45
CA ARG A 114 -4.85 10.06 -7.60
C ARG A 114 -4.82 8.54 -7.41
N ARG A 115 -4.84 8.04 -6.17
CA ARG A 115 -4.88 6.60 -5.88
C ARG A 115 -6.29 6.03 -6.06
N GLY A 116 -7.32 6.88 -5.94
CA GLY A 116 -8.71 6.50 -6.09
C GLY A 116 -9.09 5.26 -5.27
N PRO A 117 -9.98 4.41 -5.81
CA PRO A 117 -10.39 3.14 -5.19
C PRO A 117 -9.25 2.15 -4.92
N ALA A 118 -8.15 2.23 -5.66
CA ALA A 118 -7.09 1.23 -5.62
C ALA A 118 -6.49 1.09 -4.21
N ARG A 119 -6.34 2.20 -3.48
CA ARG A 119 -5.85 2.19 -2.09
C ARG A 119 -6.76 1.41 -1.14
N LEU A 120 -8.07 1.40 -1.38
CA LEU A 120 -9.05 0.74 -0.52
C LEU A 120 -9.07 -0.77 -0.80
N LEU A 121 -9.01 -1.14 -2.09
CA LEU A 121 -8.86 -2.52 -2.53
C LEU A 121 -7.56 -3.15 -2.02
N GLU A 122 -6.44 -2.42 -2.08
CA GLU A 122 -5.15 -2.86 -1.51
C GLU A 122 -5.23 -3.14 0.00
N GLN A 123 -6.09 -2.40 0.72
CA GLN A 123 -6.30 -2.59 2.15
C GLN A 123 -7.32 -3.67 2.48
N GLY A 124 -8.00 -4.24 1.48
CA GLY A 124 -9.05 -5.25 1.65
C GLY A 124 -10.41 -4.69 2.06
N ALA A 125 -10.72 -3.42 1.74
CA ALA A 125 -12.06 -2.89 2.02
C ALA A 125 -13.10 -3.61 1.17
N ILE A 126 -14.16 -4.12 1.80
CA ILE A 126 -15.26 -4.80 1.10
C ILE A 126 -16.19 -3.76 0.47
N CYS A 127 -16.49 -2.69 1.21
CA CYS A 127 -17.17 -1.51 0.68
C CYS A 127 -16.60 -0.23 1.30
N PHE A 128 -16.78 0.88 0.60
CA PHE A 128 -16.33 2.19 1.07
C PHE A 128 -17.16 3.30 0.42
N SER A 129 -17.15 4.49 1.04
CA SER A 129 -17.71 5.71 0.48
C SER A 129 -16.72 6.87 0.63
N TRP A 130 -16.76 7.80 -0.32
CA TRP A 130 -16.01 9.06 -0.26
C TRP A 130 -16.81 10.09 0.52
N LEU A 131 -16.18 10.75 1.48
CA LEU A 131 -16.82 11.75 2.33
C LEU A 131 -16.43 13.18 1.94
N GLY A 132 -15.33 13.35 1.22
CA GLY A 132 -14.88 14.65 0.73
C GLY A 132 -13.49 14.60 0.12
N THR A 133 -13.09 15.70 -0.53
CA THR A 133 -11.76 15.91 -1.13
C THR A 133 -11.23 17.27 -0.69
N GLY A 134 -9.94 17.37 -0.37
CA GLY A 134 -9.30 18.63 -0.04
C GLY A 134 -7.79 18.51 0.22
N PRO A 135 -7.14 19.60 0.66
CA PRO A 135 -5.73 19.59 1.06
C PRO A 135 -5.46 18.61 2.20
N LEU A 136 -4.21 18.15 2.34
CA LEU A 136 -3.81 17.16 3.34
C LEU A 136 -4.30 17.49 4.75
N MET A 137 -4.01 18.70 5.25
CA MET A 137 -4.35 19.08 6.62
C MET A 137 -5.86 19.21 6.85
N ALA A 138 -6.63 19.59 5.83
CA ALA A 138 -8.09 19.57 5.92
C ALA A 138 -8.61 18.13 6.01
N ALA A 139 -8.11 17.24 5.13
CA ALA A 139 -8.49 15.82 5.14
C ALA A 139 -8.12 15.13 6.46
N ARG A 140 -6.95 15.44 7.04
CA ARG A 140 -6.50 14.95 8.36
C ARG A 140 -7.43 15.39 9.50
N ARG A 141 -7.78 16.68 9.55
CA ARG A 141 -8.73 17.19 10.56
C ARG A 141 -10.09 16.52 10.44
N THR A 142 -10.58 16.32 9.22
CA THR A 142 -11.83 15.59 8.98
C THR A 142 -11.74 14.11 9.38
N GLU A 143 -10.63 13.43 9.05
CA GLU A 143 -10.35 12.05 9.50
C GLU A 143 -10.40 11.94 11.02
N GLU A 144 -9.70 12.84 11.73
CA GLU A 144 -9.66 12.91 13.19
C GLU A 144 -11.06 13.12 13.79
N LEU A 145 -11.77 14.14 13.30
CA LEU A 145 -13.12 14.49 13.76
C LEU A 145 -14.09 13.31 13.61
N LEU A 146 -14.15 12.73 12.41
CA LEU A 146 -15.07 11.64 12.12
C LEU A 146 -14.70 10.36 12.86
N ARG A 147 -13.40 10.09 13.04
CA ARG A 147 -12.94 8.95 13.84
C ARG A 147 -13.46 9.04 15.26
N ALA A 148 -13.33 10.21 15.90
CA ALA A 148 -13.82 10.46 17.24
C ALA A 148 -15.36 10.38 17.32
N ALA A 149 -16.06 11.05 16.40
CA ALA A 149 -17.52 11.09 16.37
C ALA A 149 -18.15 9.71 16.16
N LEU A 150 -17.56 8.88 15.29
CA LEU A 150 -18.05 7.53 14.98
C LEU A 150 -17.48 6.45 15.90
N ARG A 151 -16.54 6.79 16.79
CA ARG A 151 -15.85 5.86 17.71
C ARG A 151 -15.20 4.67 16.98
N VAL A 152 -14.60 4.91 15.83
CA VAL A 152 -13.92 3.89 15.02
C VAL A 152 -12.41 3.90 15.30
N PRO A 153 -11.71 2.75 15.15
CA PRO A 153 -10.28 2.69 15.42
C PRO A 153 -9.44 3.47 14.38
N ASP A 154 -8.28 3.96 14.82
CA ASP A 154 -7.27 4.53 13.90
C ASP A 154 -6.70 3.46 12.96
N ARG A 155 -6.46 2.25 13.47
CA ARG A 155 -5.91 1.13 12.69
C ARG A 155 -6.69 -0.14 12.93
N ILE A 156 -6.96 -0.84 11.84
CA ILE A 156 -7.49 -2.20 11.86
C ILE A 156 -6.31 -3.15 11.60
N PRO A 157 -5.95 -4.04 12.54
CA PRO A 157 -4.86 -4.98 12.37
C PRO A 157 -5.06 -5.88 11.16
N TYR A 158 -3.99 -6.16 10.41
CA TYR A 158 -4.07 -7.01 9.22
C TYR A 158 -4.51 -8.44 9.56
N ALA A 159 -4.18 -8.93 10.76
CA ALA A 159 -4.64 -10.24 11.23
C ALA A 159 -6.17 -10.30 11.37
N ALA A 160 -6.80 -9.24 11.85
CA ALA A 160 -8.26 -9.18 12.00
C ALA A 160 -8.98 -9.21 10.64
N LYS A 161 -8.39 -8.58 9.61
CA LYS A 161 -8.94 -8.57 8.24
C LYS A 161 -8.89 -9.92 7.52
N ARG A 162 -8.17 -10.90 8.07
CA ARG A 162 -7.97 -12.23 7.47
C ARG A 162 -8.77 -13.34 8.16
N ALA A 163 -9.42 -13.03 9.28
CA ALA A 163 -10.32 -13.94 9.99
C ALA A 163 -11.67 -13.96 9.27
#